data_AF-A0A917TG60-F1
#
_entry.id   AF-A0A917TG60-F1
#
_cell.length_a   1.000
_cell.length_b   1.000
_cell.length_c   1.000
_cell.angle_alpha   90.00
_cell.angle_beta   90.00
_cell.angle_gamma   90.00
#
_symmetry.space_group_name_H-M   'P 1'
#
loop_
_entity.id
_entity.type
_entity.pdbx_description
1 polymer ?
#
loop_
_entity_poly.entity_id
_entity_poly.type
_entity_poly.pdbx_seq_one_letter_code
_entity_poly.pdbx_strand_id
1 'polypeptide(L)'
;MKTVLVRLSRSRLGVGRRLRGGLLALAVTAVAVFAAPPPSMAAGDNYFISCDAAFSSCQTGKKVSYPAGVCDTASAYYGSTIVCVDYYGDYVYVKDNKADGYAAMAVIESDRGIAYRFCRNPHGNGSWAKCNFDWSEPAKKQVEGGILQNSVTMPLAILWSFSNN
;
A
#
# COMPACT_ATOMS: atom_id res chain seq x y z
N MET A 1 36.31 -25.42 53.33
CA MET A 1 37.60 -24.99 52.76
C MET A 1 38.14 -26.12 51.89
N LYS A 2 38.45 -25.81 50.62
CA LYS A 2 39.23 -26.59 49.63
C LYS A 2 38.75 -28.01 49.22
N THR A 3 38.27 -28.05 47.99
CA THR A 3 38.12 -29.19 47.07
C THR A 3 39.46 -29.84 46.73
N VAL A 4 39.53 -31.19 46.72
CA VAL A 4 40.53 -31.98 45.96
C VAL A 4 39.84 -33.23 45.40
N LEU A 5 40.34 -33.67 44.25
CA LEU A 5 39.69 -34.36 43.14
C LEU A 5 40.30 -35.76 42.92
N VAL A 6 39.76 -36.51 41.95
CA VAL A 6 40.35 -37.70 41.27
C VAL A 6 40.05 -39.04 42.01
N ARG A 7 39.46 -40.09 41.43
CA ARG A 7 39.82 -40.82 40.18
C ARG A 7 38.70 -41.83 39.88
N LEU A 8 38.16 -41.84 38.65
CA LEU A 8 37.49 -43.03 38.11
C LEU A 8 38.19 -43.39 36.80
N SER A 9 38.82 -44.55 36.81
CA SER A 9 39.51 -45.13 35.67
C SER A 9 38.84 -46.46 35.37
N ARG A 10 38.20 -46.59 34.21
CA ARG A 10 38.51 -47.61 33.19
C ARG A 10 37.41 -47.68 32.14
N SER A 11 37.86 -47.43 30.92
CA SER A 11 37.17 -47.63 29.65
C SER A 11 36.80 -49.10 29.44
N ARG A 12 35.61 -49.37 28.89
CA ARG A 12 35.43 -50.33 27.78
C ARG A 12 34.30 -49.87 26.87
N LEU A 13 34.71 -49.49 25.66
CA LEU A 13 33.89 -49.46 24.43
C LEU A 13 33.59 -50.90 23.98
N GLY A 14 32.44 -51.08 23.31
CA GLY A 14 32.11 -52.32 22.60
C GLY A 14 30.59 -52.52 22.50
N VAL A 15 29.91 -51.79 21.61
CA VAL A 15 29.41 -52.29 20.31
C VAL A 15 28.35 -53.38 20.44
N GLY A 16 27.11 -53.03 20.07
CA GLY A 16 26.02 -54.00 19.92
C GLY A 16 24.79 -53.39 19.26
N ARG A 17 24.68 -53.56 17.94
CA ARG A 17 23.51 -53.28 17.10
C ARG A 17 22.18 -53.64 17.80
N ARG A 18 21.14 -52.81 17.60
CA ARG A 18 20.00 -53.14 16.72
C ARG A 18 18.98 -51.99 16.72
N LEU A 19 18.64 -51.56 15.51
CA LEU A 19 17.50 -50.68 15.23
C LEU A 19 16.20 -51.29 15.76
N ARG A 20 15.29 -50.43 16.24
CA ARG A 20 13.88 -50.36 15.81
C ARG A 20 13.09 -49.40 16.70
N GLY A 21 12.27 -48.56 16.08
CA GLY A 21 11.13 -47.91 16.76
C GLY A 21 11.18 -46.39 16.80
N GLY A 22 11.38 -45.74 15.65
CA GLY A 22 11.03 -44.34 15.51
C GLY A 22 9.51 -44.18 15.52
N LEU A 23 8.99 -43.51 16.56
CA LEU A 23 7.68 -42.87 16.54
C LEU A 23 7.94 -41.37 16.68
N LEU A 24 8.23 -40.72 15.55
CA LEU A 24 8.16 -39.27 15.42
C LEU A 24 6.69 -38.91 15.28
N ALA A 25 6.09 -38.45 16.38
CA ALA A 25 4.80 -37.78 16.34
C ALA A 25 4.96 -36.46 15.57
N LEU A 26 4.47 -36.43 14.32
CA LEU A 26 4.30 -35.20 13.56
C LEU A 26 3.13 -34.42 14.18
N ALA A 27 3.43 -33.52 15.11
CA ALA A 27 2.50 -32.49 15.53
C ALA A 27 2.36 -31.49 14.38
N VAL A 28 1.31 -31.64 13.56
CA VAL A 28 0.91 -30.63 12.58
C VAL A 28 0.26 -29.49 13.35
N THR A 29 1.05 -28.53 13.80
CA THR A 29 0.51 -27.24 14.24
C THR A 29 -0.02 -26.51 13.01
N ALA A 30 -1.33 -26.56 12.80
CA ALA A 30 -2.00 -25.70 11.85
C ALA A 30 -1.80 -24.25 12.33
N VAL A 31 -0.81 -23.56 11.75
CA VAL A 31 -0.71 -22.12 11.88
C VAL A 31 -1.87 -21.56 11.07
N ALA A 32 -2.95 -21.19 11.76
CA ALA A 32 -3.96 -20.34 11.19
C ALA A 32 -3.27 -19.03 10.79
N VAL A 33 -2.91 -18.92 9.51
CA VAL A 33 -2.59 -17.62 8.91
C VAL A 33 -3.91 -16.88 8.88
N PHE A 34 -4.22 -16.19 9.97
CA PHE A 34 -5.14 -15.08 9.90
C PHE A 34 -4.50 -14.13 8.90
N ALA A 35 -5.05 -14.09 7.69
CA ALA A 35 -4.84 -12.96 6.80
C ALA A 35 -5.33 -11.76 7.60
N ALA A 36 -4.40 -11.04 8.23
CA ALA A 36 -4.72 -9.78 8.85
C ALA A 36 -5.41 -8.96 7.76
N PRO A 37 -6.58 -8.37 8.01
CA PRO A 37 -7.20 -7.49 7.04
C PRO A 37 -6.13 -6.48 6.58
N PRO A 38 -6.07 -6.15 5.28
CA PRO A 38 -5.11 -5.17 4.80
C PRO A 38 -5.24 -3.91 5.67
N PRO A 39 -4.13 -3.22 5.99
CA PRO A 39 -4.10 -2.09 6.93
C PRO A 39 -4.91 -0.85 6.50
N SER A 40 -5.80 -0.97 5.52
CA SER A 40 -6.72 0.09 5.09
C SER A 40 -7.89 0.34 6.03
N MET A 41 -8.04 -0.42 7.12
CA MET A 41 -9.19 -0.34 8.05
C MET A 41 -8.77 -0.19 9.52
N ALA A 42 -7.67 0.51 9.81
CA ALA A 42 -7.44 1.00 11.17
C ALA A 42 -8.37 2.20 11.42
N ALA A 43 -9.38 2.00 12.27
CA ALA A 43 -10.39 2.99 12.63
C ALA A 43 -9.76 4.34 13.04
N GLY A 44 -10.01 5.40 12.25
CA GLY A 44 -9.59 6.76 12.55
C GLY A 44 -9.20 7.60 11.33
N ASP A 45 -8.86 6.96 10.20
CA ASP A 45 -8.45 7.65 8.97
C ASP A 45 -9.55 7.55 7.91
N ASN A 46 -10.57 8.40 8.05
CA ASN A 46 -11.69 8.40 7.11
C ASN A 46 -11.21 8.86 5.73
N TYR A 47 -11.32 7.97 4.75
CA TYR A 47 -11.22 8.34 3.35
C TYR A 47 -12.44 9.20 2.95
N PHE A 48 -12.41 9.76 1.75
CA PHE A 48 -13.58 10.36 1.11
C PHE A 48 -14.78 9.39 1.04
N ILE A 49 -15.98 9.87 1.38
CA ILE A 49 -17.21 9.07 1.56
C ILE A 49 -17.61 8.25 0.34
N SER A 50 -17.23 8.68 -0.87
CA SER A 50 -17.57 7.95 -2.10
C SER A 50 -16.80 6.64 -2.26
N CYS A 51 -15.82 6.35 -1.41
CA CYS A 51 -15.04 5.11 -1.47
C CYS A 51 -15.79 3.83 -1.09
N ASP A 52 -16.92 3.97 -0.42
CA ASP A 52 -17.81 2.84 -0.13
C ASP A 52 -18.73 2.52 -1.32
N ALA A 53 -18.74 3.35 -2.37
CA ALA A 53 -19.60 3.16 -3.53
C ALA A 53 -18.98 2.19 -4.54
N ALA A 54 -19.82 1.33 -5.13
CA ALA A 54 -19.41 0.32 -6.12
C ALA A 54 -18.82 0.90 -7.42
N PHE A 55 -19.06 2.19 -7.70
CA PHE A 55 -18.51 2.89 -8.87
C PHE A 55 -17.13 3.49 -8.61
N SER A 56 -16.55 3.28 -7.42
CA SER A 56 -15.28 3.86 -6.99
C SER A 56 -14.22 2.78 -6.75
N SER A 57 -12.94 3.16 -6.93
CA SER A 57 -11.79 2.41 -6.44
C SER A 57 -10.87 3.37 -5.69
N CYS A 58 -10.68 3.13 -4.40
CA CYS A 58 -9.89 4.01 -3.55
C CYS A 58 -8.65 3.31 -3.03
N GLN A 59 -7.51 4.00 -3.10
CA GLN A 59 -6.24 3.48 -2.62
C GLN A 59 -5.48 4.55 -1.84
N THR A 60 -5.06 4.20 -0.64
CA THR A 60 -4.01 4.94 0.06
C THR A 60 -2.67 4.57 -0.56
N GLY A 61 -2.04 5.54 -1.22
CA GLY A 61 -0.85 5.30 -2.02
C GLY A 61 0.36 4.93 -1.18
N LYS A 62 1.20 4.03 -1.73
CA LYS A 62 2.48 3.66 -1.14
C LYS A 62 3.50 4.77 -1.35
N LYS A 63 4.21 5.17 -0.30
CA LYS A 63 5.27 6.19 -0.41
C LYS A 63 6.36 5.75 -1.39
N VAL A 64 6.76 6.63 -2.30
CA VAL A 64 7.85 6.43 -3.27
C VAL A 64 8.76 7.66 -3.34
N SER A 65 9.94 7.51 -3.94
CA SER A 65 10.90 8.62 -4.05
C SER A 65 10.61 9.56 -5.22
N TYR A 66 10.17 8.99 -6.36
CA TYR A 66 9.96 9.74 -7.61
C TYR A 66 8.75 9.18 -8.37
N PRO A 67 8.06 10.03 -9.16
CA PRO A 67 7.00 9.60 -10.04
C PRO A 67 7.54 9.08 -11.38
N ALA A 68 6.62 8.56 -12.20
CA ALA A 68 6.82 8.34 -13.63
C ALA A 68 5.59 8.88 -14.39
N GLY A 69 5.74 9.03 -15.72
CA GLY A 69 4.64 9.39 -16.60
C GLY A 69 4.45 10.89 -16.81
N VAL A 70 3.25 11.26 -17.27
CA VAL A 70 2.89 12.65 -17.57
C VAL A 70 2.35 13.32 -16.31
N CYS A 71 2.86 14.51 -16.00
CA CYS A 71 2.52 15.23 -14.78
C CYS A 71 1.90 16.59 -15.06
N ASP A 72 1.03 17.03 -14.15
CA ASP A 72 0.59 18.42 -14.03
C ASP A 72 0.33 18.80 -12.56
N THR A 73 0.21 20.09 -12.28
CA THR A 73 0.14 20.65 -10.93
C THR A 73 -1.11 21.51 -10.75
N ALA A 74 -1.89 21.21 -9.73
CA ALA A 74 -3.02 22.03 -9.34
C ALA A 74 -2.56 23.41 -8.81
N SER A 75 -3.43 24.42 -8.84
CA SER A 75 -3.10 25.73 -8.28
C SER A 75 -2.95 25.66 -6.75
N ALA A 76 -2.39 26.72 -6.13
CA ALA A 76 -2.20 26.80 -4.69
C ALA A 76 -3.50 26.71 -3.85
N TYR A 77 -4.64 27.04 -4.47
CA TYR A 77 -5.97 26.87 -3.86
C TYR A 77 -6.28 25.38 -3.62
N TYR A 78 -5.84 24.51 -4.53
CA TYR A 78 -6.03 23.06 -4.48
C TYR A 78 -4.79 22.32 -3.95
N GLY A 79 -4.04 22.97 -3.03
CA GLY A 79 -2.91 22.33 -2.36
C GLY A 79 -1.61 22.25 -3.16
N SER A 80 -1.55 22.85 -4.35
CA SER A 80 -0.40 22.67 -5.26
C SER A 80 -0.09 21.19 -5.55
N THR A 81 -1.10 20.33 -5.43
CA THR A 81 -0.97 18.88 -5.61
C THR A 81 -0.47 18.58 -7.02
N ILE A 82 0.59 17.76 -7.10
CA ILE A 82 1.13 17.30 -8.37
C ILE A 82 0.63 15.90 -8.61
N VAL A 83 0.03 15.67 -9.78
CA VAL A 83 -0.42 14.34 -10.20
C VAL A 83 0.40 13.92 -11.39
N CYS A 84 0.90 12.68 -11.38
CA CYS A 84 1.49 12.05 -12.55
C CYS A 84 0.78 10.75 -12.88
N VAL A 85 0.60 10.48 -14.17
CA VAL A 85 0.01 9.22 -14.66
C VAL A 85 1.00 8.52 -15.58
N ASP A 86 1.39 7.31 -15.20
CA ASP A 86 2.13 6.38 -16.04
C ASP A 86 1.13 5.46 -16.74
N TYR A 87 0.80 5.81 -17.98
CA TYR A 87 -0.27 5.15 -18.73
C TYR A 87 -0.02 3.65 -18.91
N TYR A 88 1.21 3.23 -19.24
CA TYR A 88 1.51 1.82 -19.52
C TYR A 88 1.52 0.92 -18.28
N GLY A 89 1.69 1.52 -17.10
CA GLY A 89 1.72 0.79 -15.84
C GLY A 89 0.45 0.95 -15.01
N ASP A 90 -0.53 1.71 -15.50
CA ASP A 90 -1.74 2.14 -14.78
C ASP A 90 -1.46 2.75 -13.39
N TYR A 91 -0.32 3.43 -13.26
CA TYR A 91 0.10 4.03 -12.00
C TYR A 91 -0.29 5.49 -11.93
N VAL A 92 -0.83 5.88 -10.79
CA VAL A 92 -1.07 7.27 -10.42
C VAL A 92 -0.15 7.64 -9.29
N TYR A 93 0.60 8.72 -9.47
CA TYR A 93 1.48 9.30 -8.48
C TYR A 93 0.91 10.63 -8.01
N VAL A 94 0.92 10.85 -6.70
CA VAL A 94 0.39 12.07 -6.09
C VAL A 94 1.43 12.66 -5.17
N LYS A 95 1.83 13.91 -5.42
CA LYS A 95 2.69 14.67 -4.54
C LYS A 95 1.87 15.62 -3.70
N ASP A 96 2.09 15.56 -2.40
CA ASP A 96 1.75 16.67 -1.53
C ASP A 96 2.85 17.72 -1.65
N ASN A 97 2.50 18.93 -2.12
CA ASN A 97 3.45 20.01 -2.36
C ASN A 97 3.15 21.26 -1.53
N LYS A 98 2.29 21.14 -0.51
CA LYS A 98 1.92 22.25 0.37
C LYS A 98 1.88 21.81 1.83
N ALA A 99 2.53 22.58 2.69
CA ALA A 99 2.50 22.33 4.13
C ALA A 99 1.21 22.88 4.76
N ASP A 100 0.06 22.23 4.52
CA ASP A 100 -1.24 22.61 5.08
C ASP A 100 -1.87 21.55 6.00
N GLY A 101 -1.25 20.37 6.09
CA GLY A 101 -1.69 19.27 6.96
C GLY A 101 -2.81 18.42 6.37
N TYR A 102 -3.23 18.69 5.14
CA TYR A 102 -4.19 17.86 4.41
C TYR A 102 -3.47 16.75 3.64
N ALA A 103 -4.20 15.68 3.33
CA ALA A 103 -3.69 14.67 2.40
C ALA A 103 -3.88 15.16 0.96
N ALA A 104 -2.86 15.02 0.11
CA ALA A 104 -3.00 15.30 -1.30
C ALA A 104 -3.77 14.17 -2.01
N MET A 105 -4.61 14.54 -2.97
CA MET A 105 -5.52 13.64 -3.67
C MET A 105 -5.33 13.74 -5.18
N ALA A 106 -5.36 12.60 -5.86
CA ALA A 106 -5.71 12.53 -7.27
C ALA A 106 -7.01 11.78 -7.47
N VAL A 107 -7.80 12.22 -8.43
CA VAL A 107 -8.98 11.52 -8.91
C VAL A 107 -8.85 11.30 -10.40
N ILE A 108 -9.03 10.06 -10.84
CA ILE A 108 -9.15 9.72 -12.25
C ILE A 108 -10.61 9.35 -12.51
N GLU A 109 -11.32 10.24 -13.20
CA GLU A 109 -12.65 9.95 -13.73
C GLU A 109 -12.54 9.16 -15.03
N SER A 110 -13.46 8.23 -15.28
CA SER A 110 -13.48 7.40 -16.48
C SER A 110 -14.91 7.26 -17.00
N ASP A 111 -15.08 7.39 -18.32
CA ASP A 111 -16.39 7.22 -18.98
C ASP A 111 -16.82 5.75 -19.14
N ARG A 112 -15.93 4.79 -18.83
CA ARG A 112 -16.21 3.35 -18.88
C ARG A 112 -15.59 2.62 -17.68
N GLY A 113 -16.23 1.52 -17.27
CA GLY A 113 -15.79 0.69 -16.15
C GLY A 113 -16.03 1.39 -14.80
N ILE A 114 -15.07 1.26 -13.88
CA ILE A 114 -15.09 2.00 -12.60
C ILE A 114 -15.00 3.50 -12.93
N ALA A 115 -16.00 4.26 -12.50
CA ALA A 115 -16.15 5.67 -12.85
C ALA A 115 -15.10 6.56 -12.17
N TYR A 116 -14.74 6.26 -10.91
CA TYR A 116 -13.81 7.09 -10.14
C TYR A 116 -12.71 6.26 -9.50
N ARG A 117 -11.46 6.71 -9.67
CA ARG A 117 -10.29 6.15 -8.98
C ARG A 117 -9.64 7.21 -8.13
N PHE A 118 -9.59 7.00 -6.82
CA PHE A 118 -9.03 7.95 -5.87
C PHE A 118 -7.67 7.47 -5.38
N CYS A 119 -6.63 8.27 -5.56
CA CYS A 119 -5.31 8.03 -4.97
C CYS A 119 -5.01 9.06 -3.89
N ARG A 120 -4.84 8.60 -2.65
CA ARG A 120 -4.53 9.45 -1.50
C ARG A 120 -3.05 9.40 -1.15
N ASN A 121 -2.43 10.55 -0.94
CA ASN A 121 -1.12 10.69 -0.34
C ASN A 121 -1.22 11.25 1.08
N PRO A 122 -1.11 10.41 2.12
CA PRO A 122 -1.13 10.84 3.52
C PRO A 122 0.27 11.13 4.09
N HIS A 123 1.35 11.07 3.29
CA HIS A 123 2.72 11.05 3.79
C HIS A 123 3.32 12.45 4.06
N GLY A 124 2.50 13.50 3.93
CA GLY A 124 2.81 14.90 4.21
C GLY A 124 3.60 15.61 3.12
N ASN A 125 3.80 16.92 3.30
CA ASN A 125 4.41 17.80 2.32
C ASN A 125 5.78 17.30 1.81
N GLY A 126 5.99 17.41 0.50
CA GLY A 126 7.18 17.01 -0.23
C GLY A 126 7.22 15.53 -0.59
N SER A 127 6.29 14.72 -0.10
CA SER A 127 6.26 13.27 -0.34
C SER A 127 5.51 12.91 -1.63
N TRP A 128 5.89 11.77 -2.22
CA TRP A 128 5.14 11.12 -3.28
C TRP A 128 4.46 9.85 -2.77
N ALA A 129 3.23 9.62 -3.20
CA ALA A 129 2.55 8.34 -3.07
C ALA A 129 2.24 7.76 -4.45
N LYS A 130 2.23 6.43 -4.56
CA LYS A 130 1.85 5.69 -5.77
C LYS A 130 0.64 4.80 -5.50
N CYS A 131 -0.37 4.89 -6.35
CA CYS A 131 -1.48 3.95 -6.44
C CYS A 131 -1.39 3.15 -7.74
N ASN A 132 -1.88 1.92 -7.71
CA ASN A 132 -1.89 1.02 -8.86
C ASN A 132 -3.33 0.73 -9.24
N PHE A 133 -3.79 1.33 -10.33
CA PHE A 133 -5.13 1.06 -10.80
C PHE A 133 -5.10 0.06 -11.95
N ASP A 134 -6.28 -0.37 -12.34
CA ASP A 134 -6.52 -1.08 -13.59
C ASP A 134 -7.65 -0.29 -14.26
N TRP A 135 -7.41 0.24 -15.45
CA TRP A 135 -8.42 0.98 -16.19
C TRP A 135 -8.59 0.49 -17.61
N SER A 136 -9.79 0.73 -18.13
CA SER A 136 -10.12 0.35 -19.49
C SER A 136 -9.39 1.28 -20.46
N GLU A 137 -8.42 0.75 -21.21
CA GLU A 137 -7.72 1.39 -22.33
C GLU A 137 -8.60 2.30 -23.22
N PRO A 138 -9.76 1.84 -23.73
CA PRO A 138 -10.59 2.65 -24.63
C PRO A 138 -11.39 3.75 -23.92
N ALA A 139 -11.35 3.83 -22.59
CA ALA A 139 -12.06 4.87 -21.86
C ALA A 139 -11.37 6.23 -22.03
N LYS A 140 -12.16 7.29 -22.06
CA LYS A 140 -11.67 8.65 -21.82
C LYS A 140 -11.55 8.85 -20.33
N LYS A 141 -10.39 9.36 -19.91
CA LYS A 141 -10.13 9.67 -18.51
C LYS A 141 -9.85 11.15 -18.31
N GLN A 142 -10.33 11.68 -17.19
CA GLN A 142 -10.00 13.03 -16.73
C GLN A 142 -9.22 12.94 -15.42
N VAL A 143 -8.11 13.68 -15.35
CA VAL A 143 -7.23 13.72 -14.20
C VAL A 143 -7.52 14.97 -13.40
N GLU A 144 -7.77 14.78 -12.12
CA GLU A 144 -7.95 15.85 -11.16
C GLU A 144 -6.96 15.75 -10.01
N GLY A 145 -6.57 16.90 -9.47
CA GLY A 145 -5.67 17.02 -8.32
C GLY A 145 -6.20 17.98 -7.28
N GLY A 146 -6.00 17.67 -6.01
CA GLY A 146 -6.45 18.52 -4.92
C GLY A 146 -6.07 18.00 -3.54
N ILE A 147 -6.88 18.32 -2.54
CA ILE A 147 -6.64 17.97 -1.14
C ILE A 147 -7.88 17.36 -0.50
N LEU A 148 -7.68 16.41 0.42
CA LEU A 148 -8.73 15.88 1.28
C LEU A 148 -8.79 16.72 2.57
N GLN A 149 -9.79 17.58 2.68
CA GLN A 149 -9.99 18.40 3.88
C GLN A 149 -10.68 17.61 5.00
N ASN A 150 -11.65 16.78 4.64
CA ASN A 150 -12.36 15.87 5.52
C ASN A 150 -13.08 14.79 4.66
N SER A 151 -13.82 13.87 5.28
CA SER A 151 -14.47 12.76 4.58
C SER A 151 -15.54 13.15 3.55
N VAL A 152 -16.01 14.40 3.55
CA VAL A 152 -17.05 14.89 2.62
C VAL A 152 -16.61 16.10 1.80
N THR A 153 -15.43 16.66 2.06
CA THR A 153 -14.91 17.85 1.38
C THR A 153 -13.53 17.57 0.79
N MET A 154 -13.48 17.61 -0.54
CA MET A 154 -12.28 17.39 -1.32
C MET A 154 -12.29 18.34 -2.52
N PRO A 155 -11.78 19.58 -2.37
CA PRO A 155 -11.67 20.50 -3.50
C PRO A 155 -10.65 19.95 -4.51
N LEU A 156 -11.06 19.84 -5.77
CA LEU A 156 -10.27 19.31 -6.87
C LEU A 156 -10.21 20.32 -8.03
N ALA A 157 -9.11 20.31 -8.75
CA ALA A 157 -8.99 20.96 -10.06
C ALA A 157 -8.82 19.90 -11.14
N ILE A 158 -9.52 20.08 -12.26
CA ILE A 158 -9.22 19.37 -13.50
C ILE A 158 -7.84 19.82 -13.97
N LEU A 159 -6.97 18.85 -14.23
CA LEU A 159 -5.62 19.07 -14.71
C LEU A 159 -5.56 18.81 -16.22
N TRP A 160 -5.87 17.59 -16.66
CA TRP A 160 -5.93 17.24 -18.08
C TRP A 160 -6.85 16.04 -18.35
N SER A 161 -6.92 15.61 -19.61
CA SER A 161 -7.64 14.39 -20.00
C SER A 161 -6.83 13.58 -21.01
N PHE A 162 -7.04 12.26 -21.04
CA PHE A 162 -6.34 11.34 -21.92
C PHE A 162 -7.23 10.15 -22.31
N SER A 163 -6.86 9.41 -23.35
CA SER A 163 -7.61 8.26 -23.87
C SER A 163 -6.73 7.37 -24.76
N ASN A 164 -7.14 6.11 -24.96
CA ASN A 164 -6.44 5.11 -25.80
C ASN A 164 -5.05 4.73 -25.28
N ASN A 165 -4.90 4.77 -23.95
CA ASN A 165 -3.76 4.33 -23.17
C ASN A 165 -4.24 3.70 -21.87
#